data_AF-A0AAE1QH91-F1
#
_entry.id   AF-A0AAE1QH91-F1
#
_cell.length_a   1.000
_cell.length_b   1.000
_cell.length_c   1.000
_cell.angle_alpha   90.00
_cell.angle_beta   90.00
_cell.angle_gamma   90.00
#
_symmetry.space_group_name_H-M   'P 1'
#
loop_
_entity.id
_entity.type
_entity.pdbx_description
1 polymer ?
#
loop_
_entity_poly.entity_id
_entity_poly.type
_entity_poly.pdbx_seq_one_letter_code
_entity_poly.pdbx_strand_id
1 'polypeptide(L)'
;MTGSGRCGQCGGCASLRCGGCGLVHYCSKDHQKLHWSTHKEECWPVRIVTQEGKGRYLVASRDLKEGQLVMRESPVALGPTAESFPMCLGCHAMLPAPAPDQDMPRCPICSWPVCGPECAATDRHLAECSVLASDTKGIAQPTSYQQTPRYDIIMSLRCLLLQQTNPAAWEKVKGMESHIERRREDAEPHHEAAATYFTKKVSANCDEETIRHVHGTIITNAINTYGVQGQTMRGIYPTLYLMNHSCRPNVTLRSTVDSILFVRTSIPIKKGEPILFSYLPPSDPLWRRQQDLQNIYYFKCECDRCRDHTELGTYFSSPRCQKCYDGFLEPHDGPSVPWSCPECGEVMEAADVAREAENYVAGLKGRCTTLLQATEVLNDIINAFNVNHFVWMSAAQTVLREMTEMTQEAMSLRQDLWRRLINLFQRLEPGATRRKGVSLYNGAVVERQAATLHLAKDGINKPSLAFEEGLTRAVRMLDSAIQILELEPQESTEIRWLYNARREKQEIYDMIGAGPKEPN
;
A
#
# COMPACT_ATOMS: atom_id res chain seq x y z
N MET A 1 24.31 -3.98 -34.21
CA MET A 1 23.42 -5.03 -34.79
C MET A 1 21.99 -4.72 -34.36
N THR A 2 21.16 -4.21 -35.27
CA THR A 2 19.75 -3.87 -35.03
C THR A 2 18.93 -5.14 -34.93
N GLY A 3 18.52 -5.53 -33.71
CA GLY A 3 17.83 -6.80 -33.47
C GLY A 3 16.53 -6.93 -34.26
N SER A 4 16.55 -7.81 -35.27
CA SER A 4 15.38 -8.29 -36.02
C SER A 4 14.54 -9.22 -35.15
N GLY A 5 13.25 -8.92 -35.01
CA GLY A 5 12.27 -9.79 -34.35
C GLY A 5 11.34 -10.45 -35.36
N ARG A 6 10.37 -11.24 -34.88
CA ARG A 6 9.26 -11.76 -35.70
C ARG A 6 8.04 -10.85 -35.57
N CYS A 7 7.31 -10.69 -36.66
CA CYS A 7 6.10 -9.88 -36.70
C CYS A 7 5.01 -10.54 -35.84
N GLY A 8 4.44 -9.80 -34.88
CA GLY A 8 3.35 -10.29 -34.02
C GLY A 8 2.07 -10.68 -34.78
N GLN A 9 1.89 -10.20 -36.01
CA GLN A 9 0.73 -10.53 -36.85
C GLN A 9 0.98 -11.71 -37.80
N CYS A 10 2.09 -11.71 -38.55
CA CYS A 10 2.32 -12.67 -39.64
C CYS A 10 3.49 -13.63 -39.40
N GLY A 11 4.24 -13.48 -38.30
CA GLY A 11 5.42 -14.30 -37.98
C GLY A 11 6.67 -14.03 -38.83
N GLY A 12 6.60 -13.19 -39.87
CA GLY A 12 7.71 -12.83 -40.75
C GLY A 12 8.78 -11.93 -40.10
N CYS A 13 9.88 -11.67 -40.79
CA CYS A 13 10.95 -10.80 -40.29
C CYS A 13 10.45 -9.35 -40.05
N ALA A 14 10.80 -8.77 -38.92
CA ALA A 14 10.29 -7.48 -38.46
C ALA A 14 11.36 -6.64 -37.76
N SER A 15 11.35 -5.32 -38.02
CA SER A 15 12.28 -4.36 -37.41
C SER A 15 11.56 -3.24 -36.64
N LEU A 16 10.30 -2.92 -36.97
CA LEU A 16 9.50 -1.93 -36.25
C LEU A 16 9.09 -2.49 -34.90
N ARG A 17 9.35 -1.78 -33.80
CA ARG A 17 8.94 -2.20 -32.45
C ARG A 17 7.67 -1.49 -32.04
N CYS A 18 6.84 -2.15 -31.24
CA CYS A 18 5.71 -1.53 -30.57
C CYS A 18 6.19 -0.31 -29.74
N GLY A 19 5.63 0.87 -30.00
CA GLY A 19 5.97 2.09 -29.25
C GLY A 19 5.52 2.08 -27.79
N GLY A 20 4.61 1.17 -27.41
CA GLY A 20 4.14 0.97 -26.04
C GLY A 20 5.07 0.07 -25.24
N CYS A 21 5.07 -1.24 -25.52
CA CYS A 21 5.86 -2.22 -24.79
C CYS A 21 7.33 -2.33 -25.26
N GLY A 22 7.64 -1.96 -26.49
CA GLY A 22 8.96 -2.20 -27.09
C GLY A 22 9.33 -3.68 -27.29
N LEU A 23 8.44 -4.62 -26.96
CA LEU A 23 8.68 -6.07 -26.97
C LEU A 23 8.23 -6.76 -28.26
N VAL A 24 7.10 -6.34 -28.83
CA VAL A 24 6.55 -6.94 -30.06
C VAL A 24 7.08 -6.19 -31.27
N HIS A 25 7.48 -6.95 -32.29
CA HIS A 25 7.92 -6.39 -33.57
C HIS A 25 6.84 -6.51 -34.64
N TYR A 26 6.89 -5.62 -35.63
CA TYR A 26 6.00 -5.61 -36.79
C TYR A 26 6.81 -5.37 -38.06
N CYS A 27 6.43 -6.02 -39.16
CA CYS A 27 7.04 -5.74 -40.46
C CYS A 27 6.47 -4.45 -41.08
N SER A 28 5.28 -4.00 -40.64
CA SER A 28 4.62 -2.76 -41.08
C SER A 28 3.72 -2.17 -39.99
N LYS A 29 3.35 -0.89 -40.12
CA LYS A 29 2.35 -0.25 -39.23
C LYS A 29 0.97 -0.89 -39.35
N ASP A 30 0.63 -1.47 -40.50
CA ASP A 30 -0.67 -2.11 -40.72
C ASP A 30 -0.79 -3.41 -39.93
N HIS A 31 0.28 -4.20 -39.88
CA HIS A 31 0.31 -5.40 -39.03
C HIS A 31 0.21 -5.06 -37.54
N GLN A 32 0.76 -3.91 -37.12
CA GLN A 32 0.55 -3.43 -35.75
C GLN A 32 -0.92 -3.10 -35.49
N LYS A 33 -1.61 -2.41 -36.42
CA LYS A 33 -3.04 -2.09 -36.28
C LYS A 33 -3.91 -3.34 -36.23
N LEU A 34 -3.61 -4.33 -37.07
CA LEU A 34 -4.33 -5.61 -37.10
C LEU A 34 -4.15 -6.40 -35.80
N HIS A 35 -2.92 -6.46 -35.28
CA HIS A 35 -2.60 -7.14 -34.02
C HIS A 35 -3.02 -6.33 -32.77
N TRP A 36 -3.39 -5.05 -32.92
CA TRP A 36 -3.66 -4.18 -31.77
C TRP A 36 -4.84 -4.64 -30.92
N SER A 37 -5.87 -5.24 -31.55
CA SER A 37 -7.05 -5.75 -30.85
C SER A 37 -6.72 -6.78 -29.77
N THR A 38 -5.69 -7.61 -29.99
CA THR A 38 -5.19 -8.61 -29.04
C THR A 38 -4.04 -8.07 -28.19
N HIS A 39 -3.09 -7.33 -28.80
CA HIS A 39 -1.89 -6.87 -28.11
C HIS A 39 -2.14 -5.78 -27.06
N LYS A 40 -3.16 -4.93 -27.27
CA LYS A 40 -3.39 -3.74 -26.42
C LYS A 40 -3.46 -4.06 -24.92
N GLU A 41 -4.03 -5.21 -24.56
CA GLU A 41 -4.20 -5.61 -23.15
C GLU A 41 -2.89 -6.08 -22.51
N GLU A 42 -1.92 -6.52 -23.32
CA GLU A 42 -0.61 -7.04 -22.90
C GLU A 42 0.54 -6.04 -23.17
N CYS A 43 0.22 -4.87 -23.74
CA CYS A 43 1.19 -3.88 -24.18
C CYS A 43 1.70 -3.03 -23.01
N TRP A 44 2.42 -3.66 -22.08
CA TRP A 44 3.05 -2.99 -20.94
C TRP A 44 4.53 -2.72 -21.20
N PRO A 45 5.11 -1.62 -20.67
CA PRO A 45 6.51 -1.30 -20.83
C PRO A 45 7.40 -2.11 -19.87
N VAL A 46 7.03 -3.36 -19.57
CA VAL A 46 7.78 -4.30 -18.72
C VAL A 46 7.93 -5.63 -19.43
N ARG A 47 8.89 -6.44 -19.01
CA ARG A 47 9.04 -7.84 -19.44
C ARG A 47 9.36 -8.73 -18.25
N ILE A 48 8.99 -9.99 -18.36
CA ILE A 48 9.32 -11.03 -17.38
C ILE A 48 10.75 -11.50 -17.64
N VAL A 49 11.53 -11.63 -16.57
CA VAL A 49 12.85 -12.28 -16.56
C VAL A 49 12.86 -13.37 -15.52
N THR A 50 13.72 -14.37 -15.71
CA THR A 50 13.96 -15.44 -14.74
C THR A 50 15.41 -15.37 -14.31
N GLN A 51 15.66 -15.45 -13.01
CA GLN A 51 17.01 -15.48 -12.44
C GLN A 51 17.07 -16.49 -11.30
N GLU A 52 18.16 -17.26 -11.26
CA GLU A 52 18.46 -18.16 -10.15
C GLU A 52 18.45 -17.40 -8.81
N GLY A 53 17.82 -17.98 -7.79
CA GLY A 53 17.65 -17.36 -6.47
C GLY A 53 16.60 -16.24 -6.36
N LYS A 54 16.08 -15.71 -7.48
CA LYS A 54 15.04 -14.65 -7.48
C LYS A 54 13.74 -15.04 -8.18
N GLY A 55 13.69 -16.22 -8.79
CA GLY A 55 12.53 -16.70 -9.54
C GLY A 55 12.23 -15.83 -10.77
N ARG A 56 10.94 -15.68 -11.07
CA ARG A 56 10.44 -14.84 -12.17
C ARG A 56 10.07 -13.47 -11.64
N TYR A 57 10.50 -12.41 -12.31
CA TYR A 57 10.16 -11.05 -11.91
C TYR A 57 10.09 -10.06 -13.08
N LEU A 58 9.51 -8.89 -12.84
CA LEU A 58 9.35 -7.83 -13.83
C LEU A 58 10.55 -6.88 -13.87
N VAL A 59 10.99 -6.55 -15.09
CA VAL A 59 11.95 -5.48 -15.36
C VAL A 59 11.40 -4.50 -16.39
N ALA A 60 11.88 -3.25 -16.36
CA ALA A 60 11.54 -2.25 -17.35
C ALA A 60 12.06 -2.66 -18.74
N SER A 61 11.19 -2.59 -19.76
CA SER A 61 11.55 -2.88 -21.16
C SER A 61 12.27 -1.71 -21.86
N ARG A 62 12.13 -0.51 -21.29
CA ARG A 62 12.65 0.79 -21.74
C ARG A 62 12.79 1.73 -20.54
N ASP A 63 13.40 2.89 -20.74
CA ASP A 63 13.42 3.94 -19.70
C ASP A 63 11.99 4.43 -19.43
N LEU A 64 11.65 4.55 -18.15
CA LEU A 64 10.36 5.00 -17.63
C LEU A 64 10.57 6.30 -16.85
N LYS A 65 9.69 7.29 -17.08
CA LYS A 65 9.70 8.58 -16.38
C LYS A 65 8.91 8.47 -15.09
N GLU A 66 9.24 9.29 -14.08
CA GLU A 66 8.42 9.44 -12.87
C GLU A 66 6.93 9.66 -13.20
N GLY A 67 6.05 9.03 -12.42
CA GLY A 67 4.59 9.08 -12.58
C GLY A 67 4.01 8.28 -13.74
N GLN A 68 4.84 7.69 -14.61
CA GLN A 68 4.38 6.94 -15.79
C GLN A 68 3.57 5.71 -15.40
N LEU A 69 2.47 5.46 -16.14
CA LEU A 69 1.68 4.23 -16.02
C LEU A 69 2.50 3.05 -16.54
N VAL A 70 2.77 2.08 -15.68
CA VAL A 70 3.45 0.84 -16.02
C VAL A 70 2.41 -0.17 -16.50
N MET A 71 1.41 -0.47 -15.67
CA MET A 71 0.33 -1.36 -16.06
C MET A 71 -0.93 -1.07 -15.26
N ARG A 72 -2.04 -1.61 -15.75
CA ARG A 72 -3.31 -1.71 -15.03
C ARG A 72 -3.74 -3.17 -15.05
N GLU A 73 -4.24 -3.68 -13.93
CA GLU A 73 -4.72 -5.07 -13.86
C GLU A 73 -5.94 -5.17 -12.94
N SER A 74 -6.95 -5.91 -13.41
CA SER A 74 -8.12 -6.27 -12.61
C SER A 74 -7.86 -7.59 -11.87
N PRO A 75 -8.40 -7.76 -10.66
CA PRO A 75 -8.23 -9.01 -9.93
C PRO A 75 -9.02 -10.13 -10.62
N VAL A 76 -8.46 -11.34 -10.65
CA VAL A 76 -9.19 -12.54 -11.10
C VAL A 76 -10.06 -13.16 -10.01
N ALA A 77 -9.70 -12.90 -8.75
CA ALA A 77 -10.51 -13.20 -7.58
C ALA A 77 -10.37 -12.02 -6.61
N LEU A 78 -11.48 -11.63 -5.99
CA LEU A 78 -11.56 -10.54 -5.03
C LEU A 78 -12.44 -11.00 -3.86
N GLY A 79 -12.00 -10.81 -2.63
CA GLY A 79 -12.71 -11.27 -1.44
C GLY A 79 -12.35 -10.46 -0.19
N PRO A 80 -13.10 -10.66 0.90
CA PRO A 80 -12.77 -10.09 2.20
C PRO A 80 -11.50 -10.72 2.77
N THR A 81 -10.95 -10.07 3.80
CA THR A 81 -9.80 -10.53 4.59
C THR A 81 -10.25 -11.07 5.96
N ALA A 82 -9.33 -11.68 6.71
CA ALA A 82 -9.58 -12.13 8.08
C ALA A 82 -9.95 -11.00 9.07
N GLU A 83 -9.60 -9.75 8.74
CA GLU A 83 -9.89 -8.56 9.53
C GLU A 83 -11.09 -7.77 8.98
N SER A 84 -11.76 -8.28 7.94
CA SER A 84 -12.88 -7.58 7.35
C SER A 84 -14.12 -7.71 8.24
N PHE A 85 -14.83 -6.59 8.40
CA PHE A 85 -16.21 -6.59 8.87
C PHE A 85 -17.09 -7.32 7.84
N PRO A 86 -18.19 -7.98 8.28
CA PRO A 86 -19.13 -8.60 7.37
C PRO A 86 -19.66 -7.61 6.33
N MET A 87 -19.58 -7.99 5.07
CA MET A 87 -20.04 -7.18 3.94
C MET A 87 -20.94 -7.99 3.02
N CYS A 88 -21.53 -7.34 2.04
CA CYS A 88 -22.33 -8.04 1.05
C CYS A 88 -21.42 -8.84 0.11
N LEU A 89 -21.64 -10.14 -0.03
CA LEU A 89 -20.86 -10.97 -0.96
C LEU A 89 -21.09 -10.63 -2.44
N GLY A 90 -22.24 -10.02 -2.78
CA GLY A 90 -22.56 -9.58 -4.15
C GLY A 90 -21.92 -8.25 -4.52
N CYS A 91 -22.17 -7.18 -3.75
CA CYS A 91 -21.72 -5.82 -4.08
C CYS A 91 -20.50 -5.33 -3.29
N HIS A 92 -20.03 -6.08 -2.28
CA HIS A 92 -18.93 -5.71 -1.36
C HIS A 92 -19.17 -4.45 -0.52
N ALA A 93 -20.37 -3.89 -0.52
CA ALA A 93 -20.75 -2.83 0.41
C ALA A 93 -20.79 -3.38 1.85
N MET A 94 -20.35 -2.57 2.81
CA MET A 94 -20.52 -2.93 4.22
C MET A 94 -22.01 -3.05 4.53
N LEU A 95 -22.35 -4.07 5.31
CA LEU A 95 -23.73 -4.21 5.78
C LEU A 95 -23.92 -3.20 6.92
N PRO A 96 -24.97 -2.35 6.87
CA PRO A 96 -25.21 -1.38 7.92
C PRO A 96 -25.39 -2.11 9.26
N ALA A 97 -24.77 -1.58 10.31
CA ALA A 97 -25.06 -2.03 11.67
C ALA A 97 -26.57 -1.83 11.90
N PRO A 98 -27.29 -2.88 12.30
CA PRO A 98 -28.73 -2.82 12.37
C PRO A 98 -29.17 -1.97 13.57
N ALA A 99 -30.43 -1.55 13.56
CA ALA A 99 -31.10 -1.20 14.81
C ALA A 99 -31.03 -2.39 15.79
N PRO A 100 -31.15 -2.18 17.11
CA PRO A 100 -30.94 -3.22 18.13
C PRO A 100 -31.67 -4.57 17.91
N ASP A 101 -32.73 -4.59 17.09
CA ASP A 101 -33.62 -5.73 16.85
C ASP A 101 -33.61 -6.26 15.39
N GLN A 102 -32.65 -5.86 14.56
CA GLN A 102 -32.62 -6.29 13.15
C GLN A 102 -31.45 -7.24 12.86
N ASP A 103 -31.76 -8.40 12.28
CA ASP A 103 -30.77 -9.40 11.91
C ASP A 103 -29.94 -8.99 10.70
N MET A 104 -28.72 -9.56 10.61
CA MET A 104 -27.88 -9.42 9.42
C MET A 104 -28.59 -9.93 8.17
N PRO A 105 -28.67 -9.11 7.10
CA PRO A 105 -29.30 -9.55 5.87
C PRO A 105 -28.44 -10.65 5.22
N ARG A 106 -29.10 -11.73 4.82
CA ARG A 106 -28.48 -12.99 4.41
C ARG A 106 -29.12 -13.54 3.15
N CYS A 107 -28.34 -14.33 2.42
CA CYS A 107 -28.82 -15.04 1.25
C CYS A 107 -29.81 -16.11 1.69
N PRO A 108 -31.00 -16.22 1.07
CA PRO A 108 -32.01 -17.19 1.48
C PRO A 108 -31.61 -18.64 1.24
N ILE A 109 -30.55 -18.89 0.46
CA ILE A 109 -30.08 -20.24 0.09
C ILE A 109 -28.92 -20.67 0.99
N CYS A 110 -27.84 -19.87 1.05
CA CYS A 110 -26.62 -20.25 1.78
C CYS A 110 -26.44 -19.55 3.13
N SER A 111 -27.33 -18.62 3.48
CA SER A 111 -27.30 -17.83 4.72
C SER A 111 -26.06 -16.94 4.92
N TRP A 112 -25.22 -16.76 3.89
CA TRP A 112 -24.11 -15.82 3.92
C TRP A 112 -24.56 -14.36 3.70
N PRO A 113 -23.79 -13.37 4.18
CA PRO A 113 -24.25 -11.98 4.21
C PRO A 113 -24.37 -11.37 2.80
N VAL A 114 -25.55 -10.82 2.48
CA VAL A 114 -25.85 -10.10 1.22
C VAL A 114 -26.89 -9.01 1.51
N CYS A 115 -26.89 -7.92 0.73
CA CYS A 115 -27.85 -6.82 0.93
C CYS A 115 -29.31 -7.22 0.68
N GLY A 116 -29.55 -8.18 -0.21
CA GLY A 116 -30.88 -8.59 -0.62
C GLY A 116 -30.86 -9.50 -1.85
N PRO A 117 -32.05 -9.83 -2.42
CA PRO A 117 -32.19 -10.78 -3.52
C PRO A 117 -31.37 -10.43 -4.77
N GLU A 118 -31.28 -9.15 -5.12
CA GLU A 118 -30.49 -8.69 -6.26
C GLU A 118 -29.00 -9.04 -6.10
N CYS A 119 -28.44 -8.80 -4.91
CA CYS A 119 -27.06 -9.15 -4.60
C CYS A 119 -26.85 -10.67 -4.53
N ALA A 120 -27.85 -11.41 -4.05
CA ALA A 120 -27.82 -12.88 -4.04
C ALA A 120 -27.79 -13.48 -5.45
N ALA A 121 -28.33 -12.76 -6.45
CA ALA A 121 -28.38 -13.19 -7.85
C ALA A 121 -27.19 -12.72 -8.70
N THR A 122 -26.23 -11.97 -8.13
CA THR A 122 -25.03 -11.52 -8.88
C THR A 122 -24.11 -12.68 -9.22
N ASP A 123 -23.47 -12.63 -10.39
CA ASP A 123 -22.49 -13.66 -10.83
C ASP A 123 -21.39 -13.91 -9.78
N ARG A 124 -21.01 -12.86 -9.05
CA ARG A 124 -20.01 -12.91 -7.96
C ARG A 124 -20.42 -13.86 -6.84
N HIS A 125 -21.70 -13.90 -6.48
CA HIS A 125 -22.21 -14.77 -5.42
C HIS A 125 -22.78 -16.09 -5.95
N LEU A 126 -23.37 -16.07 -7.15
CA LEU A 126 -24.08 -17.21 -7.72
C LEU A 126 -23.21 -18.48 -7.77
N ALA A 127 -21.94 -18.34 -8.19
CA ALA A 127 -21.00 -19.46 -8.29
C ALA A 127 -20.60 -20.07 -6.94
N GLU A 128 -20.56 -19.26 -5.86
CA GLU A 128 -20.18 -19.72 -4.52
C GLU A 128 -21.38 -20.19 -3.69
N CYS A 129 -22.59 -19.72 -4.00
CA CYS A 129 -23.79 -19.95 -3.20
C CYS A 129 -24.11 -21.42 -2.96
N SER A 130 -24.03 -22.27 -4.00
CA SER A 130 -24.31 -23.71 -3.88
C SER A 130 -23.30 -24.44 -2.98
N VAL A 131 -22.02 -24.07 -3.05
CA VAL A 131 -20.97 -24.63 -2.20
C VAL A 131 -21.20 -24.20 -0.75
N LEU A 132 -21.47 -22.91 -0.53
CA LEU A 132 -21.71 -22.36 0.80
C LEU A 132 -22.99 -22.91 1.45
N ALA A 133 -24.04 -23.19 0.66
CA ALA A 133 -25.28 -23.80 1.15
C ALA A 133 -25.09 -25.24 1.67
N SER A 134 -23.97 -25.88 1.32
CA SER A 134 -23.63 -27.22 1.84
C SER A 134 -23.20 -27.19 3.31
N ASP A 135 -22.84 -26.01 3.86
CA ASP A 135 -22.56 -25.80 5.28
C ASP A 135 -23.86 -25.72 6.10
N THR A 136 -24.56 -26.84 6.20
CA THR A 136 -25.87 -26.95 6.88
C THR A 136 -25.84 -26.64 8.38
N LYS A 137 -24.65 -26.60 8.97
CA LYS A 137 -24.43 -26.25 10.39
C LYS A 137 -24.04 -24.79 10.59
N GLY A 138 -23.85 -24.02 9.52
CA GLY A 138 -23.46 -22.61 9.57
C GLY A 138 -22.13 -22.37 10.28
N ILE A 139 -21.15 -23.28 10.11
CA ILE A 139 -19.88 -23.23 10.85
C ILE A 139 -19.06 -22.00 10.46
N ALA A 140 -18.96 -21.68 9.17
CA ALA A 140 -18.11 -20.60 8.71
C ALA A 140 -18.82 -19.23 8.62
N GLN A 141 -20.16 -19.22 8.69
CA GLN A 141 -20.93 -18.00 8.52
C GLN A 141 -20.59 -16.97 9.62
N PRO A 142 -20.41 -15.68 9.28
CA PRO A 142 -20.33 -14.63 10.29
C PRO A 142 -21.59 -14.60 11.17
N THR A 143 -21.43 -14.56 12.48
CA THR A 143 -22.54 -14.58 13.46
C THR A 143 -22.83 -13.22 14.10
N SER A 144 -21.94 -12.24 13.91
CA SER A 144 -22.08 -10.87 14.41
C SER A 144 -21.55 -9.89 13.38
N TYR A 145 -21.77 -8.60 13.60
CA TYR A 145 -21.24 -7.50 12.79
C TYR A 145 -19.78 -7.14 13.12
N GLN A 146 -19.11 -7.94 13.94
CA GLN A 146 -17.70 -7.71 14.28
C GLN A 146 -16.79 -8.38 13.26
N GLN A 147 -15.52 -7.95 13.22
CA GLN A 147 -14.49 -8.59 12.41
C GLN A 147 -14.43 -10.09 12.73
N THR A 148 -14.26 -10.91 11.69
CA THR A 148 -14.18 -12.36 11.87
C THR A 148 -13.19 -13.00 10.90
N PRO A 149 -12.26 -13.83 11.41
CA PRO A 149 -11.28 -14.52 10.56
C PRO A 149 -11.94 -15.55 9.65
N ARG A 150 -13.17 -15.98 9.96
CA ARG A 150 -13.93 -16.93 9.13
C ARG A 150 -14.26 -16.36 7.75
N TYR A 151 -14.27 -15.04 7.61
CA TYR A 151 -14.70 -14.38 6.40
C TYR A 151 -13.70 -14.55 5.24
N ASP A 152 -12.42 -14.72 5.57
CA ASP A 152 -11.33 -14.98 4.61
C ASP A 152 -11.55 -16.25 3.77
N ILE A 153 -12.38 -17.19 4.24
CA ILE A 153 -12.69 -18.42 3.50
C ILE A 153 -13.34 -18.12 2.15
N ILE A 154 -14.03 -16.98 2.01
CA ILE A 154 -14.64 -16.55 0.75
C ILE A 154 -13.57 -16.30 -0.29
N MET A 155 -12.43 -15.73 0.08
CA MET A 155 -11.33 -15.52 -0.86
C MET A 155 -10.78 -16.85 -1.38
N SER A 156 -10.60 -17.82 -0.47
CA SER A 156 -10.19 -19.18 -0.82
C SER A 156 -11.19 -19.86 -1.77
N LEU A 157 -12.49 -19.78 -1.47
CA LEU A 157 -13.55 -20.35 -2.31
C LEU A 157 -13.55 -19.73 -3.71
N ARG A 158 -13.45 -18.40 -3.81
CA ARG A 158 -13.45 -17.70 -5.10
C ARG A 158 -12.27 -18.10 -5.97
N CYS A 159 -11.08 -18.29 -5.39
CA CYS A 159 -9.92 -18.83 -6.11
C CYS A 159 -10.16 -20.26 -6.58
N LEU A 160 -10.70 -21.15 -5.73
CA LEU A 160 -10.98 -22.54 -6.09
C LEU A 160 -12.00 -22.66 -7.23
N LEU A 161 -13.03 -21.80 -7.23
CA LEU A 161 -14.08 -21.78 -8.25
C LEU A 161 -13.58 -21.35 -9.64
N LEU A 162 -12.42 -20.69 -9.75
CA LEU A 162 -11.81 -20.35 -11.04
C LEU A 162 -11.57 -21.59 -11.90
N GLN A 163 -11.37 -22.77 -11.30
CA GLN A 163 -11.27 -24.04 -12.04
C GLN A 163 -12.44 -24.26 -12.99
N GLN A 164 -13.63 -23.81 -12.61
CA GLN A 164 -14.86 -24.00 -13.37
C GLN A 164 -15.24 -22.71 -14.12
N THR A 165 -15.12 -21.56 -13.47
CA THR A 165 -15.63 -20.29 -14.00
C THR A 165 -14.65 -19.58 -14.92
N ASN A 166 -13.34 -19.79 -14.75
CA ASN A 166 -12.30 -19.18 -15.57
C ASN A 166 -10.99 -20.01 -15.56
N PRO A 167 -10.92 -21.11 -16.31
CA PRO A 167 -9.76 -22.01 -16.31
C PRO A 167 -8.44 -21.32 -16.68
N ALA A 168 -8.46 -20.31 -17.55
CA ALA A 168 -7.28 -19.55 -17.91
C ALA A 168 -6.72 -18.73 -16.73
N ALA A 169 -7.61 -18.14 -15.90
CA ALA A 169 -7.19 -17.48 -14.67
C ALA A 169 -6.70 -18.49 -13.62
N TRP A 170 -7.37 -19.65 -13.52
CA TRP A 170 -6.97 -20.73 -12.62
C TRP A 170 -5.53 -21.19 -12.87
N GLU A 171 -5.14 -21.43 -14.13
CA GLU A 171 -3.76 -21.84 -14.44
C GLU A 171 -2.73 -20.81 -13.99
N LYS A 172 -3.07 -19.51 -13.99
CA LYS A 172 -2.21 -18.47 -13.44
C LYS A 172 -2.12 -18.56 -11.92
N VAL A 173 -3.24 -18.72 -11.21
CA VAL A 173 -3.29 -18.86 -9.74
C VAL A 173 -2.53 -20.09 -9.27
N LYS A 174 -2.71 -21.23 -9.94
CA LYS A 174 -2.02 -22.49 -9.67
C LYS A 174 -0.49 -22.40 -9.89
N GLY A 175 -0.06 -21.49 -10.76
CA GLY A 175 1.36 -21.24 -11.05
C GLY A 175 2.02 -20.19 -10.16
N MET A 176 1.31 -19.63 -9.18
CA MET A 176 1.86 -18.68 -8.21
C MET A 176 2.58 -19.41 -7.07
N GLU A 177 3.53 -18.72 -6.45
CA GLU A 177 4.26 -19.25 -5.30
C GLU A 177 3.35 -19.31 -4.08
N SER A 178 3.23 -20.48 -3.44
CA SER A 178 2.40 -20.66 -2.25
C SER A 178 3.21 -20.93 -0.98
N HIS A 179 4.50 -21.23 -1.13
CA HIS A 179 5.38 -21.71 -0.08
C HIS A 179 4.81 -22.92 0.69
N ILE A 180 4.01 -23.76 0.01
CA ILE A 180 3.24 -24.84 0.64
C ILE A 180 4.10 -25.80 1.47
N GLU A 181 5.31 -26.13 1.02
CA GLU A 181 6.20 -27.03 1.76
C GLU A 181 6.68 -26.40 3.07
N ARG A 182 7.10 -25.12 3.06
CA ARG A 182 7.50 -24.43 4.29
C ARG A 182 6.32 -24.22 5.25
N ARG A 183 5.14 -23.86 4.72
CA ARG A 183 3.93 -23.69 5.53
C ARG A 183 3.46 -24.99 6.18
N ARG A 184 3.72 -26.14 5.53
CA ARG A 184 3.47 -27.46 6.10
C ARG A 184 4.40 -27.73 7.29
N GLU A 185 5.68 -27.37 7.17
CA GLU A 185 6.65 -27.48 8.27
C GLU A 185 6.26 -26.60 9.47
N ASP A 186 5.76 -25.40 9.22
CA ASP A 186 5.34 -24.45 10.26
C ASP A 186 4.03 -24.82 10.97
N ALA A 187 3.28 -25.82 10.46
CA ALA A 187 1.99 -26.28 11.00
C ALA A 187 0.98 -25.14 11.24
N GLU A 188 0.88 -24.20 10.30
CA GLU A 188 0.09 -22.97 10.46
C GLU A 188 -1.42 -23.24 10.68
N PRO A 189 -2.02 -22.89 11.83
CA PRO A 189 -3.39 -23.32 12.20
C PRO A 189 -4.48 -22.87 11.23
N HIS A 190 -4.30 -21.72 10.57
CA HIS A 190 -5.27 -21.19 9.61
C HIS A 190 -5.36 -22.05 8.33
N HIS A 191 -4.23 -22.63 7.90
CA HIS A 191 -4.22 -23.56 6.76
C HIS A 191 -5.01 -24.83 7.06
N GLU A 192 -4.84 -25.39 8.28
CA GLU A 192 -5.57 -26.58 8.72
C GLU A 192 -7.09 -26.34 8.80
N ALA A 193 -7.49 -25.16 9.27
CA ALA A 193 -8.90 -24.78 9.38
C ALA A 193 -9.56 -24.66 8.00
N ALA A 194 -8.90 -23.97 7.05
CA ALA A 194 -9.39 -23.82 5.67
C ALA A 194 -9.49 -25.17 4.96
N ALA A 195 -8.44 -25.99 5.04
CA ALA A 195 -8.41 -27.35 4.48
C ALA A 195 -9.55 -28.20 5.05
N THR A 196 -9.74 -28.20 6.37
CA THR A 196 -10.82 -28.95 7.04
C THR A 196 -12.20 -28.49 6.59
N TYR A 197 -12.42 -27.20 6.42
CA TYR A 197 -13.71 -26.68 5.98
C TYR A 197 -14.07 -27.16 4.57
N PHE A 198 -13.16 -26.97 3.60
CA PHE A 198 -13.43 -27.31 2.20
C PHE A 198 -13.42 -28.81 1.89
N THR A 199 -12.77 -29.63 2.72
CA THR A 199 -12.76 -31.10 2.53
C THR A 199 -13.88 -31.80 3.30
N LYS A 200 -14.23 -31.31 4.50
CA LYS A 200 -15.16 -32.03 5.41
C LYS A 200 -16.51 -31.35 5.60
N LYS A 201 -16.66 -30.06 5.26
CA LYS A 201 -17.88 -29.28 5.56
C LYS A 201 -18.63 -28.82 4.32
N VAL A 202 -17.93 -28.55 3.21
CA VAL A 202 -18.55 -28.18 1.93
C VAL A 202 -17.99 -29.04 0.81
N SER A 203 -18.76 -29.30 -0.25
CA SER A 203 -18.29 -30.09 -1.40
C SER A 203 -17.69 -29.17 -2.46
N ALA A 204 -16.50 -28.62 -2.20
CA ALA A 204 -15.79 -27.80 -3.18
C ALA A 204 -15.23 -28.61 -4.38
N ASN A 205 -15.35 -29.94 -4.35
CA ASN A 205 -14.84 -30.87 -5.37
C ASN A 205 -13.34 -30.66 -5.68
N CYS A 206 -12.56 -30.32 -4.66
CA CYS A 206 -11.12 -30.09 -4.73
C CYS A 206 -10.41 -31.01 -3.73
N ASP A 207 -9.22 -31.49 -4.10
CA ASP A 207 -8.36 -32.21 -3.17
C ASP A 207 -7.70 -31.25 -2.15
N GLU A 208 -7.23 -31.82 -1.05
CA GLU A 208 -6.65 -31.06 0.07
C GLU A 208 -5.38 -30.30 -0.32
N GLU A 209 -4.56 -30.85 -1.22
CA GLU A 209 -3.32 -30.22 -1.67
C GLU A 209 -3.62 -28.94 -2.47
N THR A 210 -4.60 -29.01 -3.37
CA THR A 210 -5.10 -27.85 -4.12
C THR A 210 -5.63 -26.76 -3.17
N ILE A 211 -6.38 -27.13 -2.13
CA ILE A 211 -6.91 -26.16 -1.15
C ILE A 211 -5.77 -25.46 -0.39
N ARG A 212 -4.80 -26.23 0.10
CA ARG A 212 -3.64 -25.68 0.82
C ARG A 212 -2.77 -24.80 -0.07
N HIS A 213 -2.57 -25.20 -1.33
CA HIS A 213 -1.85 -24.40 -2.32
C HIS A 213 -2.55 -23.06 -2.54
N VAL A 214 -3.87 -23.05 -2.77
CA VAL A 214 -4.64 -21.81 -2.96
C VAL A 214 -4.55 -20.89 -1.75
N HIS A 215 -4.67 -21.43 -0.53
CA HIS A 215 -4.55 -20.63 0.68
C HIS A 215 -3.15 -20.00 0.83
N GLY A 216 -2.08 -20.78 0.60
CA GLY A 216 -0.71 -20.28 0.59
C GLY A 216 -0.47 -19.22 -0.51
N THR A 217 -1.05 -19.41 -1.69
CA THR A 217 -1.03 -18.44 -2.80
C THR A 217 -1.70 -17.13 -2.40
N ILE A 218 -2.83 -17.18 -1.70
CA ILE A 218 -3.54 -15.99 -1.22
C ILE A 218 -2.69 -15.21 -0.22
N ILE A 219 -2.07 -15.89 0.76
CA ILE A 219 -1.21 -15.22 1.74
C ILE A 219 0.00 -14.56 1.06
N THR A 220 0.61 -15.25 0.09
CA THR A 220 1.87 -14.83 -0.51
C THR A 220 1.70 -13.80 -1.64
N ASN A 221 0.58 -13.82 -2.38
CA ASN A 221 0.46 -13.05 -3.63
C ASN A 221 -0.71 -12.06 -3.66
N ALA A 222 -1.66 -12.17 -2.74
CA ALA A 222 -2.86 -11.34 -2.81
C ALA A 222 -2.59 -9.93 -2.28
N ILE A 223 -3.03 -8.92 -3.04
CA ILE A 223 -2.82 -7.50 -2.73
C ILE A 223 -4.08 -6.95 -2.09
N ASN A 224 -3.91 -6.26 -0.96
CA ASN A 224 -5.02 -5.61 -0.27
C ASN A 224 -5.40 -4.29 -0.95
N THR A 225 -6.71 -4.06 -1.08
CA THR A 225 -7.33 -2.85 -1.60
C THR A 225 -8.40 -2.34 -0.64
N TYR A 226 -8.87 -1.12 -0.85
CA TYR A 226 -9.91 -0.52 0.00
C TYR A 226 -11.15 -0.19 -0.83
N GLY A 227 -12.31 -0.60 -0.33
CA GLY A 227 -13.61 -0.23 -0.91
C GLY A 227 -14.03 1.19 -0.57
N VAL A 228 -15.21 1.59 -1.06
CA VAL A 228 -15.75 2.96 -0.91
C VAL A 228 -15.86 3.42 0.54
N GLN A 229 -16.19 2.49 1.44
CA GLN A 229 -16.42 2.75 2.86
C GLN A 229 -15.17 2.44 3.71
N GLY A 230 -14.00 2.28 3.08
CA GLY A 230 -12.74 1.98 3.75
C GLY A 230 -12.57 0.52 4.18
N GLN A 231 -13.48 -0.37 3.75
CA GLN A 231 -13.37 -1.80 4.01
C GLN A 231 -12.18 -2.41 3.28
N THR A 232 -11.37 -3.20 3.99
CA THR A 232 -10.26 -3.92 3.40
C THR A 232 -10.78 -5.11 2.60
N MET A 233 -10.32 -5.19 1.36
CA MET A 233 -10.51 -6.28 0.43
C MET A 233 -9.15 -6.81 -0.01
N ARG A 234 -9.15 -8.00 -0.61
CA ARG A 234 -7.94 -8.68 -1.06
C ARG A 234 -8.19 -9.30 -2.43
N GLY A 235 -7.28 -9.04 -3.37
CA GLY A 235 -7.39 -9.52 -4.73
C GLY A 235 -6.18 -10.31 -5.21
N ILE A 236 -6.40 -11.28 -6.11
CA ILE A 236 -5.34 -11.97 -6.85
C ILE A 236 -5.17 -11.31 -8.21
N TYR A 237 -3.94 -10.89 -8.49
CA TYR A 237 -3.58 -10.14 -9.70
C TYR A 237 -2.59 -10.98 -10.52
N PRO A 238 -3.00 -11.50 -11.68
CA PRO A 238 -2.24 -12.54 -12.38
C PRO A 238 -0.88 -12.15 -12.94
N THR A 239 -0.54 -10.86 -12.96
CA THR A 239 0.74 -10.35 -13.43
C THR A 239 1.46 -9.59 -12.32
N LEU A 240 0.73 -8.82 -11.51
CA LEU A 240 1.33 -7.98 -10.46
C LEU A 240 2.11 -8.76 -9.41
N TYR A 241 1.79 -10.04 -9.18
CA TYR A 241 2.55 -10.91 -8.27
C TYR A 241 4.03 -11.08 -8.66
N LEU A 242 4.40 -10.76 -9.92
CA LEU A 242 5.77 -10.83 -10.43
C LEU A 242 6.63 -9.59 -10.08
N MET A 243 6.06 -8.55 -9.47
CA MET A 243 6.87 -7.44 -8.97
C MET A 243 7.53 -7.86 -7.67
N ASN A 244 8.85 -7.73 -7.56
CA ASN A 244 9.56 -8.14 -6.34
C ASN A 244 9.54 -7.06 -5.26
N HIS A 245 9.84 -7.48 -4.04
CA HIS A 245 9.90 -6.59 -2.88
C HIS A 245 11.11 -5.65 -2.92
N SER A 246 10.90 -4.40 -2.48
CA SER A 246 11.96 -3.55 -1.93
C SER A 246 11.38 -2.67 -0.83
N CYS A 247 12.13 -2.51 0.27
CA CYS A 247 11.76 -1.57 1.34
C CYS A 247 11.97 -0.10 0.93
N ARG A 248 12.57 0.13 -0.24
CA ARG A 248 12.65 1.40 -0.95
C ARG A 248 12.10 1.20 -2.38
N PRO A 249 10.77 1.19 -2.56
CA PRO A 249 10.15 0.82 -3.83
C PRO A 249 10.35 1.90 -4.90
N ASN A 250 10.27 1.50 -6.18
CA ASN A 250 10.35 2.40 -7.34
C ASN A 250 9.02 2.51 -8.11
N VAL A 251 7.98 1.81 -7.65
CA VAL A 251 6.60 1.97 -8.09
C VAL A 251 5.66 2.18 -6.90
N THR A 252 4.49 2.75 -7.19
CA THR A 252 3.37 2.91 -6.26
C THR A 252 2.12 2.29 -6.86
N LEU A 253 1.26 1.74 -6.01
CA LEU A 253 -0.01 1.12 -6.37
C LEU A 253 -1.17 2.07 -6.03
N ARG A 254 -2.11 2.20 -6.96
CA ARG A 254 -3.35 2.95 -6.78
C ARG A 254 -4.52 2.08 -7.20
N SER A 255 -5.55 1.98 -6.38
CA SER A 255 -6.73 1.15 -6.66
C SER A 255 -7.94 2.00 -6.99
N THR A 256 -8.81 1.52 -7.89
CA THR A 256 -10.19 1.99 -7.99
C THR A 256 -11.05 1.36 -6.90
N VAL A 257 -12.30 1.82 -6.77
CA VAL A 257 -13.31 1.20 -5.90
C VAL A 257 -13.61 -0.27 -6.24
N ASP A 258 -13.45 -0.65 -7.50
CA ASP A 258 -13.59 -2.03 -7.99
C ASP A 258 -12.29 -2.85 -7.86
N SER A 259 -11.31 -2.34 -7.10
CA SER A 259 -10.00 -2.98 -6.90
C SER A 259 -9.18 -3.17 -8.18
N ILE A 260 -9.39 -2.35 -9.21
CA ILE A 260 -8.47 -2.33 -10.36
C ILE A 260 -7.20 -1.61 -9.93
N LEU A 261 -6.05 -2.27 -10.05
CA LEU A 261 -4.76 -1.72 -9.65
C LEU A 261 -4.08 -1.00 -10.82
N PHE A 262 -3.57 0.18 -10.54
CA PHE A 262 -2.74 1.00 -11.41
C PHE A 262 -1.32 1.06 -10.80
N VAL A 263 -0.35 0.53 -11.53
CA VAL A 263 1.07 0.61 -11.17
C VAL A 263 1.67 1.82 -11.84
N ARG A 264 2.20 2.75 -11.05
CA ARG A 264 2.93 3.91 -11.57
C ARG A 264 4.34 3.95 -11.01
N THR A 265 5.30 4.33 -11.83
CA THR A 265 6.66 4.59 -11.36
C THR A 265 6.65 5.75 -10.35
N SER A 266 7.19 5.53 -9.17
CA SER A 266 7.37 6.60 -8.19
C SER A 266 8.63 7.41 -8.49
N ILE A 267 9.67 6.79 -9.04
CA ILE A 267 10.91 7.44 -9.51
C ILE A 267 11.20 7.02 -10.96
N PRO A 268 12.10 7.70 -11.69
CA PRO A 268 12.55 7.21 -12.99
C PRO A 268 13.19 5.81 -12.88
N ILE A 269 12.90 4.93 -13.84
CA ILE A 269 13.43 3.55 -13.89
C ILE A 269 14.13 3.36 -15.24
N LYS A 270 15.38 2.88 -15.22
CA LYS A 270 16.13 2.60 -16.46
C LYS A 270 15.74 1.27 -17.08
N LYS A 271 15.89 1.19 -18.41
CA LYS A 271 15.71 -0.07 -19.13
C LYS A 271 16.53 -1.20 -18.48
N GLY A 272 15.85 -2.30 -18.15
CA GLY A 272 16.46 -3.49 -17.56
C GLY A 272 16.46 -3.49 -16.03
N GLU A 273 16.15 -2.37 -15.36
CA GLU A 273 16.00 -2.34 -13.91
C GLU A 273 14.71 -3.05 -13.46
N PRO A 274 14.73 -3.69 -12.28
CA PRO A 274 13.56 -4.37 -11.72
C PRO A 274 12.44 -3.39 -11.37
N ILE A 275 11.20 -3.84 -11.53
CA ILE A 275 10.01 -3.16 -11.01
C ILE A 275 9.77 -3.67 -9.59
N LEU A 276 9.90 -2.76 -8.62
CA LEU A 276 9.96 -3.08 -7.20
C LEU A 276 8.87 -2.34 -6.43
N PHE A 277 8.01 -3.09 -5.73
CA PHE A 277 7.02 -2.55 -4.81
C PHE A 277 7.33 -2.97 -3.38
N SER A 278 6.74 -2.28 -2.39
CA SER A 278 6.88 -2.70 -0.99
C SER A 278 5.71 -3.58 -0.61
N TYR A 279 6.02 -4.81 -0.18
CA TYR A 279 5.03 -5.79 0.28
C TYR A 279 4.49 -5.42 1.67
N LEU A 280 5.22 -4.56 2.38
CA LEU A 280 4.97 -4.14 3.74
C LEU A 280 4.88 -2.61 3.81
N PRO A 281 4.29 -2.03 4.87
CA PRO A 281 4.36 -0.60 5.11
C PRO A 281 5.81 -0.08 5.14
N PRO A 282 6.19 0.90 4.29
CA PRO A 282 7.55 1.47 4.32
C PRO A 282 7.89 2.19 5.64
N SER A 283 6.89 2.47 6.48
CA SER A 283 7.02 3.08 7.81
C SER A 283 7.39 2.09 8.91
N ASP A 284 7.50 0.79 8.62
CA ASP A 284 7.88 -0.19 9.63
C ASP A 284 9.40 -0.19 9.91
N PRO A 285 9.80 -0.41 11.17
CA PRO A 285 11.20 -0.52 11.56
C PRO A 285 11.83 -1.82 11.02
N LEU A 286 13.16 -1.90 11.04
CA LEU A 286 13.94 -2.97 10.44
C LEU A 286 13.54 -4.36 10.95
N TRP A 287 13.35 -4.53 12.26
CA TRP A 287 12.98 -5.82 12.86
C TRP A 287 11.62 -6.32 12.34
N ARG A 288 10.61 -5.46 12.32
CA ARG A 288 9.27 -5.81 11.82
C ARG A 288 9.30 -6.14 10.33
N ARG A 289 9.97 -5.31 9.53
CA ARG A 289 10.11 -5.56 8.08
C ARG A 289 10.75 -6.92 7.81
N GLN A 290 11.88 -7.23 8.45
CA GLN A 290 12.58 -8.49 8.22
C GLN A 290 11.83 -9.69 8.79
N GLN A 291 11.20 -9.54 9.95
CA GLN A 291 10.38 -10.59 10.56
C GLN A 291 9.18 -10.96 9.68
N ASP A 292 8.42 -9.97 9.19
CA ASP A 292 7.25 -10.21 8.35
C ASP A 292 7.66 -10.81 6.99
N LEU A 293 8.78 -10.34 6.41
CA LEU A 293 9.32 -10.93 5.18
C LEU A 293 9.74 -12.38 5.36
N GLN A 294 10.37 -12.71 6.49
CA GLN A 294 10.79 -14.06 6.81
C GLN A 294 9.60 -14.98 7.09
N ASN A 295 8.60 -14.51 7.84
CA ASN A 295 7.46 -15.32 8.28
C ASN A 295 6.41 -15.52 7.18
N ILE A 296 6.19 -14.50 6.33
CA ILE A 296 5.11 -14.53 5.33
C ILE A 296 5.65 -14.99 3.97
N TYR A 297 6.83 -14.49 3.59
CA TYR A 297 7.41 -14.65 2.24
C TYR A 297 8.70 -15.47 2.24
N TYR A 298 9.16 -15.94 3.40
CA TYR A 298 10.25 -16.89 3.53
C TYR A 298 11.60 -16.43 2.96
N PHE A 299 11.86 -15.11 2.93
CA PHE A 299 13.12 -14.54 2.48
C PHE A 299 13.61 -13.38 3.36
N LYS A 300 14.93 -13.15 3.36
CA LYS A 300 15.60 -11.99 3.96
C LYS A 300 15.75 -10.90 2.91
N CYS A 301 15.29 -9.67 3.19
CA CYS A 301 15.46 -8.57 2.25
C CYS A 301 16.86 -7.97 2.32
N GLU A 302 17.47 -7.80 1.15
CA GLU A 302 18.80 -7.21 0.96
C GLU A 302 18.75 -5.98 0.04
N CYS A 303 17.64 -5.22 0.06
CA CYS A 303 17.56 -3.94 -0.64
C CYS A 303 18.57 -2.92 -0.07
N ASP A 304 18.80 -1.82 -0.78
CA ASP A 304 19.72 -0.75 -0.37
C ASP A 304 19.46 -0.26 1.06
N ARG A 305 18.18 -0.09 1.44
CA ARG A 305 17.79 0.29 2.80
C ARG A 305 18.10 -0.78 3.86
N CYS A 306 18.00 -2.07 3.52
CA CYS A 306 18.25 -3.16 4.46
C CYS A 306 19.72 -3.52 4.60
N ARG A 307 20.53 -3.26 3.57
CA ARG A 307 21.97 -3.49 3.58
C ARG A 307 22.74 -2.37 4.28
N ASP A 308 22.17 -1.17 4.30
CA ASP A 308 22.71 -0.04 5.04
C ASP A 308 22.23 -0.08 6.49
N HIS A 309 23.16 -0.27 7.43
CA HIS A 309 22.85 -0.33 8.87
C HIS A 309 22.29 1.00 9.40
N THR A 310 22.50 2.11 8.69
CA THR A 310 21.94 3.43 9.00
C THR A 310 20.57 3.67 8.34
N GLU A 311 20.03 2.71 7.59
CA GLU A 311 18.80 2.83 6.82
C GLU A 311 18.76 4.09 5.93
N LEU A 312 19.76 4.30 5.07
CA LEU A 312 19.90 5.48 4.20
C LEU A 312 20.22 6.77 5.00
N GLY A 313 21.03 6.65 6.04
CA GLY A 313 21.39 7.75 6.94
C GLY A 313 20.21 8.30 7.74
N THR A 314 19.16 7.51 7.93
CA THR A 314 17.98 7.90 8.72
C THR A 314 18.05 7.38 10.13
N TYR A 315 18.82 6.32 10.41
CA TYR A 315 18.84 5.65 11.71
C TYR A 315 17.42 5.31 12.20
N PHE A 316 16.57 4.91 11.25
CA PHE A 316 15.12 4.84 11.42
C PHE A 316 14.67 3.85 12.50
N SER A 317 15.51 2.86 12.79
CA SER A 317 15.30 1.84 13.82
C SER A 317 16.33 1.90 14.95
N SER A 318 17.25 2.88 14.94
CA SER A 318 18.37 2.97 15.88
C SER A 318 18.07 3.83 17.12
N PRO A 319 18.24 3.27 18.33
CA PRO A 319 18.28 4.05 19.56
C PRO A 319 19.59 4.84 19.68
N ARG A 320 19.56 5.91 20.48
CA ARG A 320 20.76 6.67 20.87
C ARG A 320 21.60 5.84 21.83
N CYS A 321 22.91 5.92 21.65
CA CYS A 321 23.86 5.40 22.61
C CYS A 321 23.86 6.28 23.86
N GLN A 322 23.69 5.68 25.05
CA GLN A 322 23.67 6.41 26.32
C GLN A 322 25.07 6.82 26.81
N LYS A 323 26.14 6.37 26.16
CA LYS A 323 27.54 6.68 26.50
C LYS A 323 28.20 7.70 25.57
N CYS A 324 27.66 7.89 24.36
CA CYS A 324 28.21 8.79 23.35
C CYS A 324 27.31 10.00 23.16
N TYR A 325 27.89 11.16 22.88
CA TYR A 325 27.12 12.39 22.69
C TYR A 325 26.21 12.34 21.46
N ASP A 326 26.70 11.79 20.34
CA ASP A 326 25.94 11.70 19.09
C ASP A 326 26.01 10.31 18.42
N GLY A 327 26.30 9.28 19.22
CA GLY A 327 26.36 7.89 18.77
C GLY A 327 24.98 7.22 18.77
N PHE A 328 24.78 6.30 17.83
CA PHE A 328 23.58 5.45 17.73
C PHE A 328 23.97 3.98 17.79
N LEU A 329 23.04 3.11 18.22
CA LEU A 329 23.24 1.66 18.11
C LEU A 329 22.88 1.20 16.70
N GLU A 330 23.73 0.37 16.09
CA GLU A 330 23.56 -0.13 14.72
C GLU A 330 23.41 -1.67 14.67
N PRO A 331 22.58 -2.21 13.77
CA PRO A 331 22.36 -3.64 13.60
C PRO A 331 23.32 -4.25 12.55
N HIS A 332 24.64 -4.21 12.80
CA HIS A 332 25.67 -4.53 11.80
C HIS A 332 25.46 -5.86 11.04
N ASP A 333 25.02 -6.92 11.73
CA ASP A 333 24.83 -8.25 11.15
C ASP A 333 23.34 -8.65 10.94
N GLY A 334 22.42 -7.68 11.05
CA GLY A 334 21.00 -7.85 10.76
C GLY A 334 20.07 -7.61 11.95
N PRO A 335 18.75 -7.80 11.78
CA PRO A 335 17.73 -7.39 12.75
C PRO A 335 17.74 -8.19 14.06
N SER A 336 18.26 -9.42 14.03
CA SER A 336 18.19 -10.38 15.14
C SER A 336 19.47 -10.43 15.99
N VAL A 337 20.49 -9.65 15.61
CA VAL A 337 21.76 -9.60 16.34
C VAL A 337 21.75 -8.45 17.35
N PRO A 338 22.52 -8.52 18.44
CA PRO A 338 22.66 -7.39 19.36
C PRO A 338 23.13 -6.14 18.60
N TRP A 339 22.50 -5.01 18.91
CA TRP A 339 22.79 -3.72 18.31
C TRP A 339 23.93 -3.08 19.08
N SER A 340 24.92 -2.53 18.39
CA SER A 340 26.11 -1.98 19.04
C SER A 340 26.43 -0.56 18.60
N CYS A 341 26.95 0.25 19.52
CA CYS A 341 27.49 1.56 19.21
C CYS A 341 28.87 1.40 18.53
N PRO A 342 29.08 1.91 17.32
CA PRO A 342 30.37 1.81 16.64
C PRO A 342 31.50 2.61 17.32
N GLU A 343 31.16 3.59 18.17
CA GLU A 343 32.14 4.45 18.84
C GLU A 343 32.68 3.87 20.16
N CYS A 344 31.78 3.43 21.05
CA CYS A 344 32.16 2.97 22.39
C CYS A 344 31.93 1.47 22.63
N GLY A 345 31.31 0.76 21.68
CA GLY A 345 31.02 -0.66 21.80
C GLY A 345 29.86 -1.01 22.74
N GLU A 346 29.05 -0.03 23.17
CA GLU A 346 27.84 -0.32 23.96
C GLU A 346 26.89 -1.23 23.19
N VAL A 347 26.32 -2.23 23.85
CA VAL A 347 25.46 -3.24 23.22
C VAL A 347 24.06 -3.24 23.84
N MET A 348 23.05 -3.44 23.01
CA MET A 348 21.67 -3.71 23.41
C MET A 348 21.12 -4.90 22.63
N GLU A 349 20.46 -5.83 23.32
CA GLU A 349 19.85 -6.99 22.66
C GLU A 349 18.74 -6.57 21.69
N ALA A 350 18.65 -7.23 20.53
CA ALA A 350 17.67 -6.89 19.50
C ALA A 350 16.22 -6.88 20.02
N ALA A 351 15.89 -7.85 20.88
CA ALA A 351 14.56 -7.94 21.50
C ALA A 351 14.28 -6.74 22.44
N ASP A 352 15.30 -6.22 23.11
CA ASP A 352 15.18 -5.07 24.01
C ASP A 352 15.02 -3.77 23.21
N VAL A 353 15.78 -3.60 22.11
CA VAL A 353 15.62 -2.47 21.17
C VAL A 353 14.19 -2.40 20.66
N ALA A 354 13.67 -3.53 20.16
CA ALA A 354 12.30 -3.60 19.63
C ALA A 354 11.27 -3.31 20.73
N ARG A 355 11.39 -3.96 21.90
CA ARG A 355 10.46 -3.80 23.02
C ARG A 355 10.42 -2.37 23.54
N GLU A 356 11.57 -1.73 23.73
CA GLU A 356 11.63 -0.36 24.21
C GLU A 356 10.91 0.59 23.25
N ALA A 357 11.24 0.50 21.97
CA ALA A 357 10.66 1.38 20.98
C ALA A 357 9.14 1.15 20.80
N GLU A 358 8.67 -0.10 20.88
CA GLU A 358 7.23 -0.41 20.88
C GLU A 358 6.51 0.12 22.12
N ASN A 359 7.13 0.07 23.29
CA ASN A 359 6.57 0.63 24.53
C ASN A 359 6.38 2.15 24.42
N TYR A 360 7.35 2.87 23.82
CA TYR A 360 7.18 4.30 23.56
C TYR A 360 5.96 4.56 22.67
N VAL A 361 5.80 3.84 21.56
CA VAL A 361 4.66 4.01 20.64
C VAL A 361 3.33 3.69 21.31
N ALA A 362 3.26 2.60 22.09
CA ALA A 362 2.06 2.23 22.84
C ALA A 362 1.63 3.30 23.85
N GLY A 363 2.60 4.03 24.42
CA GLY A 363 2.37 5.08 25.40
C GLY A 363 1.93 6.45 24.84
N LEU A 364 1.91 6.66 23.52
CA LEU A 364 1.66 7.99 22.92
C LEU A 364 0.22 8.49 23.06
N LYS A 365 -0.76 7.57 23.07
CA LYS A 365 -2.19 7.92 22.97
C LYS A 365 -2.63 8.81 24.12
N GLY A 366 -3.19 9.98 23.81
CA GLY A 366 -3.67 10.93 24.80
C GLY A 366 -2.57 11.73 25.51
N ARG A 367 -1.30 11.54 25.13
CA ARG A 367 -0.15 12.29 25.66
C ARG A 367 0.32 13.41 24.72
N CYS A 368 -0.43 13.70 23.67
CA CYS A 368 -0.04 14.69 22.65
C CYS A 368 -1.17 15.69 22.38
N THR A 369 -1.98 16.02 23.40
CA THR A 369 -3.21 16.82 23.22
C THR A 369 -2.97 18.33 23.33
N THR A 370 -1.93 18.74 24.05
CA THR A 370 -1.50 20.16 24.21
C THR A 370 -0.08 20.37 23.69
N LEU A 371 0.30 21.61 23.39
CA LEU A 371 1.65 21.96 22.95
C LEU A 371 2.73 21.56 23.96
N LEU A 372 2.48 21.77 25.25
CA LEU A 372 3.42 21.39 26.31
C LEU A 372 3.68 19.88 26.29
N GLN A 373 2.61 19.09 26.32
CA GLN A 373 2.71 17.62 26.28
C GLN A 373 3.39 17.12 25.01
N ALA A 374 3.03 17.67 23.85
CA ALA A 374 3.63 17.31 22.57
C ALA A 374 5.15 17.59 22.56
N THR A 375 5.56 18.75 23.09
CA THR A 375 6.97 19.16 23.15
C THR A 375 7.77 18.28 24.10
N GLU A 376 7.23 17.99 25.29
CA GLU A 376 7.85 17.06 26.26
C GLU A 376 8.06 15.67 25.64
N VAL A 377 7.00 15.09 25.04
CA VAL A 377 7.08 13.77 24.40
C VAL A 377 8.12 13.74 23.28
N LEU A 378 8.13 14.75 22.41
CA LEU A 378 9.08 14.79 21.29
C LEU A 378 10.53 14.95 21.80
N ASN A 379 10.77 15.74 22.84
CA ASN A 379 12.10 15.91 23.43
C ASN A 379 12.59 14.63 24.11
N ASP A 380 11.72 13.96 24.88
CA ASP A 380 12.03 12.69 25.52
C ASP A 380 12.44 11.63 24.49
N ILE A 381 11.73 11.57 23.36
CA ILE A 381 12.05 10.66 22.26
C ILE A 381 13.39 11.00 21.61
N ILE A 382 13.71 12.28 21.41
CA ILE A 382 14.99 12.69 20.78
C ILE A 382 16.19 12.39 21.69
N ASN A 383 16.00 12.33 23.00
CA ASN A 383 17.04 11.90 23.94
C ASN A 383 17.27 10.37 23.90
N ALA A 384 16.26 9.59 23.57
CA ALA A 384 16.33 8.13 23.51
C ALA A 384 16.63 7.59 22.09
N PHE A 385 16.25 8.31 21.03
CA PHE A 385 16.29 7.84 19.65
C PHE A 385 16.75 8.93 18.66
N ASN A 386 17.06 8.51 17.42
CA ASN A 386 17.31 9.47 16.35
C ASN A 386 16.06 10.31 16.04
N VAL A 387 16.26 11.56 15.60
CA VAL A 387 15.16 12.48 15.19
C VAL A 387 14.33 11.96 13.99
N ASN A 388 14.85 10.99 13.24
CA ASN A 388 14.16 10.33 12.14
C ASN A 388 13.63 8.93 12.51
N HIS A 389 13.79 8.52 13.77
CA HIS A 389 13.40 7.20 14.25
C HIS A 389 11.89 6.96 14.10
N PHE A 390 11.47 5.71 13.93
CA PHE A 390 10.06 5.37 13.76
C PHE A 390 9.20 5.81 14.96
N VAL A 391 9.75 5.76 16.19
CA VAL A 391 9.07 6.29 17.40
C VAL A 391 8.79 7.78 17.27
N TRP A 392 9.78 8.57 16.80
CA TRP A 392 9.59 10.00 16.56
C TRP A 392 8.54 10.25 15.49
N MET A 393 8.56 9.46 14.40
CA MET A 393 7.53 9.55 13.35
C MET A 393 6.13 9.26 13.90
N SER A 394 5.98 8.20 14.70
CA SER A 394 4.70 7.84 15.34
C SER A 394 4.21 8.94 16.30
N ALA A 395 5.12 9.55 17.06
CA ALA A 395 4.81 10.68 17.94
C ALA A 395 4.41 11.92 17.14
N ALA A 396 5.16 12.30 16.12
CA ALA A 396 4.84 13.42 15.25
C ALA A 396 3.46 13.28 14.59
N GLN A 397 3.14 12.09 14.07
CA GLN A 397 1.81 11.80 13.52
C GLN A 397 0.72 11.86 14.58
N THR A 398 1.01 11.45 15.81
CA THR A 398 0.07 11.51 16.93
C THR A 398 -0.19 12.95 17.37
N VAL A 399 0.85 13.78 17.49
CA VAL A 399 0.74 15.23 17.73
C VAL A 399 -0.11 15.91 16.66
N LEU A 400 0.17 15.63 15.38
CA LEU A 400 -0.59 16.24 14.27
C LEU A 400 -2.07 15.86 14.28
N ARG A 401 -2.43 14.71 14.85
CA ARG A 401 -3.80 14.19 14.97
C ARG A 401 -4.52 14.69 16.22
N GLU A 402 -3.85 14.72 17.37
CA GLU A 402 -4.47 14.96 18.68
C GLU A 402 -4.42 16.43 19.12
N MET A 403 -3.37 17.16 18.75
CA MET A 403 -3.23 18.56 19.16
C MET A 403 -4.15 19.47 18.34
N THR A 404 -5.04 20.18 19.02
CA THR A 404 -6.03 21.08 18.41
C THR A 404 -5.74 22.56 18.63
N GLU A 405 -4.75 22.90 19.46
CA GLU A 405 -4.34 24.27 19.75
C GLU A 405 -3.94 25.03 18.48
N MET A 406 -4.35 26.31 18.42
CA MET A 406 -4.18 27.21 17.27
C MET A 406 -3.34 28.45 17.63
N THR A 407 -2.42 28.33 18.57
CA THR A 407 -1.45 29.40 18.88
C THR A 407 -0.34 29.44 17.83
N GLN A 408 0.43 30.54 17.81
CA GLN A 408 1.55 30.69 16.87
C GLN A 408 2.61 29.62 17.10
N GLU A 409 2.89 29.29 18.36
CA GLU A 409 3.86 28.28 18.77
C GLU A 409 3.39 26.87 18.37
N ALA A 410 2.10 26.57 18.57
CA ALA A 410 1.51 25.30 18.15
C ALA A 410 1.55 25.13 16.63
N MET A 411 1.25 26.19 15.87
CA MET A 411 1.38 26.17 14.41
C MET A 411 2.82 26.00 13.95
N SER A 412 3.79 26.67 14.59
CA SER A 412 5.21 26.51 14.29
C SER A 412 5.67 25.06 14.48
N LEU A 413 5.26 24.42 15.59
CA LEU A 413 5.55 23.00 15.81
C LEU A 413 4.96 22.14 14.69
N ARG A 414 3.69 22.33 14.32
CA ARG A 414 3.04 21.55 13.24
C ARG A 414 3.72 21.75 11.89
N GLN A 415 4.15 22.97 11.57
CA GLN A 415 4.92 23.26 10.35
C GLN A 415 6.22 22.44 10.33
N ASP A 416 6.96 22.44 11.43
CA ASP A 416 8.23 21.71 11.53
C ASP A 416 8.04 20.19 11.48
N LEU A 417 6.99 19.67 12.12
CA LEU A 417 6.63 18.26 12.05
C LEU A 417 6.35 17.84 10.60
N TRP A 418 5.51 18.58 9.86
CA TRP A 418 5.23 18.26 8.46
C TRP A 418 6.47 18.33 7.58
N ARG A 419 7.30 19.36 7.72
CA ARG A 419 8.56 19.50 6.94
C ARG A 419 9.49 18.30 7.17
N ARG A 420 9.67 17.89 8.43
CA ARG A 420 10.49 16.73 8.79
C ARG A 420 9.89 15.41 8.29
N LEU A 421 8.59 15.19 8.47
CA LEU A 421 7.90 13.98 7.98
C LEU A 421 7.97 13.86 6.45
N ILE A 422 7.78 14.96 5.71
CA ILE A 422 7.90 14.97 4.25
C ILE A 422 9.32 14.57 3.83
N ASN A 423 10.36 15.12 4.49
CA ASN A 423 11.75 14.75 4.19
C ASN A 423 12.01 13.26 4.48
N LEU A 424 11.54 12.77 5.64
CA LEU A 424 11.69 11.38 6.04
C LEU A 424 11.00 10.44 5.05
N PHE A 425 9.73 10.69 4.70
CA PHE A 425 9.00 9.86 3.75
C PHE A 425 9.63 9.85 2.37
N GLN A 426 10.22 10.95 1.92
CA GLN A 426 10.95 10.99 0.64
C GLN A 426 12.21 10.10 0.64
N ARG A 427 12.82 9.84 1.80
CA ARG A 427 13.94 8.89 1.91
C ARG A 427 13.45 7.45 1.88
N LEU A 428 12.36 7.16 2.61
CA LEU A 428 11.81 5.79 2.75
C LEU A 428 11.06 5.32 1.48
N GLU A 429 10.33 6.20 0.83
CA GLU A 429 9.48 5.91 -0.33
C GLU A 429 9.57 7.08 -1.33
N PRO A 430 10.62 7.10 -2.17
CA PRO A 430 10.98 8.28 -2.94
C PRO A 430 10.02 8.56 -4.11
N GLY A 431 10.01 9.83 -4.52
CA GLY A 431 9.35 10.29 -5.75
C GLY A 431 7.84 10.53 -5.63
N ALA A 432 7.09 10.29 -6.71
CA ALA A 432 5.67 10.64 -6.86
C ALA A 432 4.71 9.63 -6.19
N THR A 433 4.75 9.55 -4.87
CA THR A 433 3.92 8.64 -4.06
C THR A 433 2.66 9.32 -3.53
N ARG A 434 1.56 8.57 -3.36
CA ARG A 434 0.32 9.10 -2.76
C ARG A 434 0.60 9.73 -1.39
N ARG A 435 1.43 9.08 -0.57
CA ARG A 435 1.82 9.56 0.76
C ARG A 435 2.51 10.93 0.70
N LYS A 436 3.40 11.16 -0.26
CA LYS A 436 4.04 12.47 -0.48
C LYS A 436 3.00 13.53 -0.87
N GLY A 437 2.11 13.21 -1.82
CA GLY A 437 1.05 14.13 -2.25
C GLY A 437 0.13 14.56 -1.10
N VAL A 438 -0.33 13.61 -0.30
CA VAL A 438 -1.21 13.88 0.87
C VAL A 438 -0.46 14.64 1.97
N SER A 439 0.82 14.33 2.22
CA SER A 439 1.63 15.03 3.22
C SER A 439 1.89 16.50 2.82
N LEU A 440 2.15 16.75 1.53
CA LEU A 440 2.28 18.11 1.01
C LEU A 440 0.97 18.90 1.13
N TYR A 441 -0.17 18.28 0.83
CA TYR A 441 -1.48 18.89 1.04
C TYR A 441 -1.70 19.28 2.51
N ASN A 442 -1.54 18.32 3.44
CA ASN A 442 -1.77 18.58 4.85
C ASN A 442 -0.78 19.63 5.42
N GLY A 443 0.47 19.59 4.99
CA GLY A 443 1.46 20.61 5.34
C GLY A 443 1.08 22.00 4.82
N ALA A 444 0.52 22.10 3.61
CA ALA A 444 0.06 23.37 3.05
C ALA A 444 -1.14 23.96 3.82
N VAL A 445 -2.08 23.11 4.25
CA VAL A 445 -3.19 23.53 5.12
C VAL A 445 -2.64 24.18 6.40
N VAL A 446 -1.63 23.56 7.03
CA VAL A 446 -0.97 24.10 8.23
C VAL A 446 -0.24 25.42 7.93
N GLU A 447 0.48 25.52 6.82
CA GLU A 447 1.14 26.78 6.41
C GLU A 447 0.13 27.93 6.23
N ARG A 448 -1.04 27.65 5.63
CA ARG A 448 -2.10 28.65 5.47
C ARG A 448 -2.73 29.04 6.80
N GLN A 449 -3.01 28.07 7.68
CA GLN A 449 -3.53 28.34 9.02
C GLN A 449 -2.57 29.22 9.82
N ALA A 450 -1.27 28.90 9.80
CA ALA A 450 -0.23 29.71 10.44
C ALA A 450 -0.16 31.13 9.85
N ALA A 451 -0.22 31.27 8.52
CA ALA A 451 -0.25 32.59 7.88
C ALA A 451 -1.46 33.41 8.35
N THR A 452 -2.64 32.80 8.44
CA THR A 452 -3.89 33.48 8.80
C THR A 452 -3.84 34.06 10.23
N LEU A 453 -3.11 33.43 11.16
CA LEU A 453 -2.87 33.97 12.50
C LEU A 453 -2.06 35.27 12.48
N HIS A 454 -1.09 35.40 11.58
CA HIS A 454 -0.34 36.66 11.40
C HIS A 454 -1.23 37.77 10.89
N LEU A 455 -2.12 37.49 9.92
CA LEU A 455 -3.07 38.48 9.42
C LEU A 455 -4.02 38.98 10.50
N ALA A 456 -4.52 38.07 11.36
CA ALA A 456 -5.39 38.43 12.48
C ALA A 456 -4.70 39.35 13.49
N LYS A 457 -3.38 39.23 13.65
CA LYS A 457 -2.57 40.06 14.55
C LYS A 457 -2.23 41.42 13.94
N ASP A 458 -1.85 41.46 12.66
CA ASP A 458 -1.27 42.63 12.00
C ASP A 458 -2.31 43.51 11.28
N GLY A 459 -3.53 43.00 11.06
CA GLY A 459 -4.66 43.71 10.45
C GLY A 459 -4.68 43.64 8.91
N ILE A 460 -5.91 43.59 8.36
CA ILE A 460 -6.17 43.32 6.93
C ILE A 460 -5.56 44.35 5.98
N ASN A 461 -5.41 45.60 6.42
CA ASN A 461 -5.02 46.72 5.56
C ASN A 461 -3.52 46.74 5.21
N LYS A 462 -2.69 45.93 5.88
CA LYS A 462 -1.26 45.83 5.58
C LYS A 462 -0.76 44.41 5.94
N PRO A 463 -0.93 43.44 5.03
CA PRO A 463 -0.49 42.07 5.27
C PRO A 463 1.00 42.04 5.63
N SER A 464 1.37 41.27 6.66
CA SER A 464 2.77 41.13 7.02
C SER A 464 3.52 40.22 6.05
N LEU A 465 4.84 40.40 5.96
CA LEU A 465 5.70 39.54 5.17
C LEU A 465 5.52 38.05 5.55
N ALA A 466 5.33 37.76 6.84
CA ALA A 466 5.08 36.40 7.33
C ALA A 466 3.79 35.78 6.77
N PHE A 467 2.73 36.58 6.60
CA PHE A 467 1.49 36.14 5.95
C PHE A 467 1.73 35.81 4.48
N GLU A 468 2.34 36.72 3.71
CA GLU A 468 2.58 36.53 2.28
C GLU A 468 3.51 35.35 1.99
N GLU A 469 4.59 35.20 2.77
CA GLU A 469 5.51 34.08 2.65
C GLU A 469 4.85 32.74 3.02
N GLY A 470 4.00 32.72 4.06
CA GLY A 470 3.26 31.53 4.47
C GLY A 470 2.31 31.04 3.37
N LEU A 471 1.54 31.94 2.78
CA LEU A 471 0.67 31.60 1.64
C LEU A 471 1.48 31.15 0.42
N THR A 472 2.59 31.81 0.14
CA THR A 472 3.49 31.40 -0.97
C THR A 472 4.05 30.00 -0.76
N ARG A 473 4.46 29.64 0.46
CA ARG A 473 4.89 28.28 0.80
C ARG A 473 3.75 27.28 0.63
N ALA A 474 2.55 27.59 1.12
CA ALA A 474 1.37 26.75 0.98
C ALA A 474 1.04 26.47 -0.49
N VAL A 475 1.03 27.49 -1.35
CA VAL A 475 0.78 27.33 -2.81
C VAL A 475 1.81 26.42 -3.47
N ARG A 476 3.11 26.61 -3.18
CA ARG A 476 4.17 25.74 -3.75
C ARG A 476 4.02 24.27 -3.34
N MET A 477 3.63 24.04 -2.09
CA MET A 477 3.33 22.70 -1.59
C MET A 477 2.10 22.11 -2.28
N LEU A 478 1.04 22.90 -2.48
CA LEU A 478 -0.18 22.46 -3.17
C LEU A 478 0.07 22.17 -4.65
N ASP A 479 0.90 22.96 -5.35
CA ASP A 479 1.28 22.67 -6.74
C ASP A 479 1.94 21.29 -6.87
N SER A 480 2.90 21.02 -5.98
CA SER A 480 3.58 19.74 -5.91
C SER A 480 2.63 18.60 -5.52
N ALA A 481 1.70 18.86 -4.59
CA ALA A 481 0.68 17.89 -4.18
C ALA A 481 -0.26 17.55 -5.35
N ILE A 482 -0.79 18.56 -6.05
CA ILE A 482 -1.70 18.41 -7.17
C ILE A 482 -1.05 17.58 -8.28
N GLN A 483 0.19 17.89 -8.66
CA GLN A 483 0.91 17.13 -9.70
C GLN A 483 1.00 15.63 -9.37
N ILE A 484 1.21 15.27 -8.10
CA ILE A 484 1.30 13.87 -7.66
C ILE A 484 -0.08 13.22 -7.54
N LEU A 485 -1.08 13.97 -7.07
CA LEU A 485 -2.44 13.49 -6.83
C LEU A 485 -3.25 13.38 -8.13
N GLU A 486 -2.89 14.09 -9.20
CA GLU A 486 -3.44 13.92 -10.56
C GLU A 486 -3.20 12.53 -11.16
N LEU A 487 -2.24 11.78 -10.59
CA LEU A 487 -1.96 10.41 -10.99
C LEU A 487 -2.97 9.39 -10.42
N GLU A 488 -3.87 9.81 -9.51
CA GLU A 488 -4.94 8.97 -8.98
C GLU A 488 -5.94 8.58 -10.10
N PRO A 489 -6.42 7.32 -10.12
CA PRO A 489 -7.55 6.95 -10.97
C PRO A 489 -8.80 7.78 -10.65
N GLN A 490 -9.63 8.07 -11.66
CA GLN A 490 -10.85 8.88 -11.46
C GLN A 490 -11.86 8.18 -10.54
N GLU A 491 -11.91 6.85 -10.62
CA GLU A 491 -12.78 5.97 -9.83
C GLU A 491 -12.14 5.53 -8.50
N SER A 492 -11.04 6.17 -8.08
CA SER A 492 -10.41 5.95 -6.77
C SER A 492 -11.12 6.80 -5.71
N THR A 493 -11.34 6.27 -4.50
CA THR A 493 -11.78 7.10 -3.36
C THR A 493 -10.75 8.16 -2.98
N GLU A 494 -9.48 7.92 -3.28
CA GLU A 494 -8.37 8.80 -2.94
C GLU A 494 -8.26 10.02 -3.87
N ILE A 495 -9.02 10.05 -4.97
CA ILE A 495 -9.13 11.25 -5.84
C ILE A 495 -9.65 12.48 -5.06
N ARG A 496 -10.35 12.27 -3.94
CA ARG A 496 -10.78 13.33 -3.02
C ARG A 496 -9.64 14.26 -2.60
N TRP A 497 -8.42 13.74 -2.45
CA TRP A 497 -7.27 14.55 -2.05
C TRP A 497 -6.88 15.55 -3.14
N LEU A 498 -6.99 15.18 -4.42
CA LEU A 498 -6.78 16.12 -5.53
C LEU A 498 -7.79 17.26 -5.48
N TYR A 499 -9.07 16.93 -5.28
CA TYR A 499 -10.13 17.93 -5.17
C TYR A 499 -9.93 18.85 -3.95
N ASN A 500 -9.58 18.29 -2.80
CA ASN A 500 -9.26 19.06 -1.61
C ASN A 500 -8.07 19.99 -1.82
N ALA A 501 -6.99 19.52 -2.46
CA ALA A 501 -5.81 20.34 -2.74
C ALA A 501 -6.11 21.48 -3.72
N ARG A 502 -6.91 21.22 -4.78
CA ARG A 502 -7.34 22.26 -5.72
C ARG A 502 -8.23 23.31 -5.05
N ARG A 503 -9.17 22.88 -4.20
CA ARG A 503 -10.03 23.79 -3.42
C ARG A 503 -9.19 24.66 -2.49
N GLU A 504 -8.29 24.05 -1.72
CA GLU A 504 -7.40 24.77 -0.80
C GLU A 504 -6.55 25.82 -1.52
N LYS A 505 -6.05 25.48 -2.71
CA LYS A 505 -5.27 26.41 -3.55
C LYS A 505 -6.14 27.58 -4.01
N GLN A 506 -7.38 27.32 -4.41
CA GLN A 506 -8.32 28.38 -4.80
C GLN A 506 -8.65 29.31 -3.63
N GLU A 507 -8.89 28.77 -2.44
CA GLU A 507 -9.14 29.56 -1.23
C GLU A 507 -7.96 30.52 -0.93
N ILE A 508 -6.72 30.08 -1.11
CA ILE A 508 -5.54 30.95 -0.96
C ILE A 508 -5.52 32.07 -2.01
N TYR A 509 -5.88 31.77 -3.25
CA TYR A 509 -5.94 32.76 -4.33
C TYR A 509 -7.01 33.83 -4.08
N ASP A 510 -8.16 33.42 -3.57
CA ASP A 510 -9.22 34.34 -3.17
C ASP A 510 -8.76 35.25 -2.01
N MET A 511 -7.98 34.71 -1.06
CA MET A 511 -7.39 35.49 0.05
C MET A 511 -6.40 36.58 -0.42
N ILE A 512 -5.63 36.33 -1.49
CA ILE A 512 -4.63 37.29 -2.00
C ILE A 512 -5.21 38.24 -3.07
N GLY A 513 -6.49 38.12 -3.42
CA GLY A 513 -7.12 38.94 -4.47
C GLY A 513 -6.58 38.65 -5.88
N ALA A 514 -5.88 37.53 -6.07
CA ALA A 514 -5.42 37.08 -7.38
C ALA A 514 -6.43 36.05 -7.89
N GLY A 515 -7.26 36.43 -8.87
CA GLY A 515 -8.15 35.47 -9.54
C GLY A 515 -7.37 34.27 -10.12
N PRO A 516 -8.03 33.11 -10.34
CA PRO A 516 -7.35 31.93 -10.85
C PRO A 516 -6.59 32.26 -12.14
N LYS A 517 -5.28 32.03 -12.15
CA LYS A 517 -4.53 31.99 -13.42
C LYS A 517 -4.98 30.72 -14.13
N GLU A 518 -5.84 30.89 -15.13
CA GLU A 518 -6.22 29.79 -16.02
C GLU A 518 -4.94 29.11 -16.55
N PRO A 519 -4.90 27.76 -16.57
CA PRO A 519 -3.80 27.05 -17.19
C PRO A 519 -3.87 27.26 -18.71
N ASN A 520 -2.84 27.90 -19.28
CA ASN A 520 -2.60 27.92 -20.73
C ASN A 520 -2.36 26.52 -21.29
#